data_AF-A0A920F8H5-F1
#
_entry.id   AF-A0A920F8H5-F1
#
_cell.length_a   1.000
_cell.length_b   1.000
_cell.length_c   1.000
_cell.angle_alpha   90.00
_cell.angle_beta   90.00
_cell.angle_gamma   90.00
#
_symmetry.space_group_name_H-M   'P 1'
#
loop_
_entity.id
_entity.type
_entity.pdbx_description
1 polymer ?
#
loop_
_entity_poly.entity_id
_entity_poly.type
_entity_poly.pdbx_seq_one_letter_code
_entity_poly.pdbx_strand_id
1 'polypeptide(L)' 'MEMLAESQDHIIPGHDPLVMKYYPAASKELEGIVARLDLSPTLT' A
#
# COMPACT_ATOMS: atom_id res chain seq x y z
N MET A 1 14.92 -11.74 16.10
CA MET A 1 13.70 -11.14 15.53
C MET A 1 13.35 -12.01 14.35
N GLU A 2 12.22 -12.71 14.40
CA GLU A 2 11.75 -13.50 13.26
C GLU A 2 11.09 -12.56 12.25
N MET A 3 11.35 -12.78 10.96
CA MET A 3 10.64 -12.06 9.91
C MET A 3 9.27 -12.73 9.73
N LEU A 4 8.20 -11.95 9.97
CA LEU A 4 6.83 -12.40 9.75
C LEU A 4 6.37 -12.22 8.30
N ALA A 5 7.11 -11.45 7.51
CA ALA A 5 6.84 -11.18 6.11
C ALA A 5 7.95 -11.76 5.22
N GLU A 6 7.58 -12.16 4.00
CA GLU A 6 8.50 -12.80 3.05
C GLU A 6 9.57 -11.82 2.51
N SER A 7 9.28 -10.51 2.47
CA SER A 7 10.23 -9.46 2.09
C SER A 7 9.90 -8.12 2.76
N GLN A 8 10.81 -7.15 2.66
CA GLN A 8 10.57 -5.78 3.14
C GLN A 8 9.46 -5.06 2.37
N ASP A 9 9.22 -5.44 1.11
CA ASP A 9 8.17 -4.83 0.27
C ASP A 9 6.76 -5.10 0.81
N HIS A 10 6.61 -6.08 1.69
CA HIS A 10 5.35 -6.42 2.38
C HIS A 10 5.12 -5.57 3.64
N ILE A 11 6.03 -4.66 3.99
CA ILE A 11 5.91 -3.77 5.15
C ILE A 11 5.45 -2.40 4.67
N ILE A 12 4.17 -2.09 4.91
CA ILE A 12 3.53 -0.88 4.40
C ILE A 12 3.21 0.07 5.56
N PRO A 13 3.75 1.30 5.60
CA PRO A 13 3.51 2.25 6.69
C PRO A 13 2.09 2.82 6.62
N GLY A 14 1.30 2.65 7.69
CA GLY A 14 -0.13 2.99 7.67
C GLY A 14 -0.45 4.49 7.47
N HIS A 15 0.21 5.38 8.22
CA HIS A 15 -0.06 6.83 8.16
C HIS A 15 0.80 7.59 7.15
N ASP A 16 1.50 6.89 6.26
CA ASP A 16 2.32 7.54 5.24
C ASP A 16 1.44 7.94 4.04
N PRO A 17 1.29 9.24 3.75
CA PRO A 17 0.47 9.70 2.63
C PRO A 17 1.01 9.23 1.27
N LEU A 18 2.27 8.80 1.16
CA LEU A 18 2.82 8.26 -0.07
C LEU A 18 2.18 6.92 -0.44
N VAL A 19 1.68 6.13 0.52
CA VAL A 19 0.96 4.87 0.23
C VAL A 19 -0.22 5.12 -0.71
N MET A 20 -0.95 6.21 -0.50
CA MET A 20 -2.09 6.60 -1.34
C MET A 20 -1.68 7.07 -2.75
N LYS A 21 -0.39 7.38 -2.95
CA LYS A 21 0.17 7.68 -4.27
C LYS A 21 0.68 6.42 -4.97
N TYR A 22 1.24 5.48 -4.20
CA TYR A 22 1.82 4.23 -4.71
C TYR A 22 0.76 3.18 -5.07
N TYR A 23 -0.35 3.13 -4.34
CA TYR A 23 -1.37 2.11 -4.52
C TYR A 23 -2.68 2.76 -4.99
N PRO A 24 -3.39 2.14 -5.94
CA PRO A 24 -4.69 2.63 -6.37
C PRO A 24 -5.72 2.46 -5.25
N ALA A 25 -6.83 3.17 -5.36
CA ALA A 25 -7.96 2.96 -4.47
C ALA A 25 -8.61 1.58 -4.71
N ALA A 26 -9.22 1.00 -3.67
CA ALA A 26 -9.94 -0.27 -3.79
C ALA A 26 -11.19 -0.18 -4.71
N SER A 27 -11.80 1.00 -4.79
CA SER A 27 -12.83 1.37 -5.77
C SER A 27 -12.80 2.88 -6.02
N LYS A 28 -13.55 3.35 -7.02
CA LYS A 28 -13.66 4.80 -7.31
C LYS A 28 -14.30 5.57 -6.16
N GLU A 29 -15.28 5.00 -5.47
CA GLU A 29 -15.93 5.67 -4.33
C GLU A 29 -15.01 5.81 -3.10
N LEU A 30 -13.91 5.07 -3.08
CA LEU A 30 -12.95 5.04 -1.96
C LEU A 30 -11.64 5.79 -2.27
N GLU A 31 -11.62 6.57 -3.35
CA GLU A 31 -10.47 7.42 -3.69
C GLU A 31 -10.10 8.36 -2.53
N GLY A 32 -8.82 8.35 -2.17
CA GLY A 32 -8.31 9.13 -1.03
C GLY A 32 -8.62 8.56 0.36
N ILE A 33 -9.32 7.41 0.45
CA ILE A 33 -9.71 6.78 1.73
C ILE A 33 -9.08 5.40 1.90
N VAL A 34 -9.16 4.52 0.88
CA VAL A 34 -8.72 3.11 0.99
C VAL A 34 -7.74 2.74 -0.12
N ALA A 35 -6.52 2.33 0.25
CA ALA A 35 -5.50 1.82 -0.67
C ALA A 35 -5.60 0.30 -0.91
N ARG A 36 -5.36 -0.14 -2.15
CA ARG A 36 -5.41 -1.54 -2.59
C ARG A 36 -4.03 -2.23 -2.48
N LEU A 37 -3.67 -2.67 -1.28
CA LEU A 37 -2.31 -3.11 -0.94
C LEU A 37 -1.88 -4.49 -1.49
N ASP A 38 -2.79 -5.33 -1.98
CA ASP A 38 -2.41 -6.60 -2.60
C ASP A 38 -2.03 -6.47 -4.09
N LEU A 39 -1.97 -5.24 -4.65
CA LEU A 39 -1.31 -4.96 -5.94
C LEU A 39 0.13 -4.54 -5.68
N SER A 40 1.00 -4.65 -6.68
CA SER A 40 2.30 -3.98 -6.63
C SER A 40 2.15 -2.44 -6.70
N PRO A 41 3.03 -1.67 -6.03
CA PRO A 41 3.03 -0.21 -6.13
C PRO A 41 3.39 0.25 -7.55
N THR A 42 2.82 1.37 -7.99
CA THR A 42 2.83 1.78 -9.41
C THR A 42 3.68 3.01 -9.75
N LEU A 43 4.14 3.81 -8.77
CA LEU A 43 5.06 4.92 -9.05
C LEU A 43 6.48 4.39 -9.22
N THR A 44 7.03 4.64 -10.42
CA THR A 44 8.44 4.43 -10.76
C THR A 44 9.24 5.70 -10.47
#